data_AF-A0A7V7RI42-F1
#
_entry.id   AF-A0A7V7RI42-F1
#
_cell.length_a   1.000
_cell.length_b   1.000
_cell.length_c   1.000
_cell.angle_alpha   90.00
_cell.angle_beta   90.00
_cell.angle_gamma   90.00
#
_symmetry.space_group_name_H-M   'P 1'
#
loop_
_entity.id
_entity.type
_entity.pdbx_description
1 polymer ?
#
loop_
_entity_poly.entity_id
_entity_poly.type
_entity_poly.pdbx_seq_one_letter_code
_entity_poly.pdbx_strand_id
1 'polypeptide(L)' 'MKTILVILVGLLGVIIGAFVLSIGNEDATFQARFITKLIGLLFLIGAVVFVQWYWSSLKRGNQ' A
#
# COMPACT_ATOMS: atom_id res chain seq x y z
N MET A 1 -13.94 5.60 -16.26
CA MET A 1 -13.14 4.35 -16.33
C MET A 1 -11.75 4.50 -15.70
N LYS A 2 -10.96 5.55 -16.02
CA LYS A 2 -9.62 5.76 -15.44
C LYS A 2 -9.60 5.81 -13.90
N THR A 3 -10.59 6.46 -13.28
CA THR A 3 -10.70 6.58 -11.81
C THR A 3 -10.86 5.24 -11.09
N ILE A 4 -11.70 4.35 -11.62
CA ILE A 4 -11.95 3.02 -11.04
C ILE A 4 -10.68 2.17 -11.11
N LEU A 5 -9.93 2.24 -12.22
CA LEU A 5 -8.65 1.54 -12.37
C LEU A 5 -7.62 1.99 -11.33
N VAL A 6 -7.53 3.30 -11.06
CA VAL A 6 -6.59 3.82 -10.06
C VAL A 6 -6.97 3.39 -8.63
N ILE A 7 -8.27 3.39 -8.31
CA ILE A 7 -8.76 2.88 -7.02
C ILE A 7 -8.44 1.38 -6.89
N LEU A 8 -8.64 0.58 -7.93
CA LEU A 8 -8.29 -0.84 -7.95
C LEU A 8 -6.79 -1.08 -7.73
N VAL A 9 -5.93 -0.29 -8.38
CA VAL A 9 -4.46 -0.36 -8.19
C VAL A 9 -4.09 0.00 -6.75
N GLY A 10 -4.71 1.04 -6.18
CA GLY A 10 -4.52 1.40 -4.78
C GLY A 10 -4.95 0.28 -3.82
N LEU A 11 -6.10 -0.33 -4.08
CA LEU A 11 -6.62 -1.46 -3.29
C LEU A 11 -5.68 -2.66 -3.33
N LEU A 12 -5.15 -3.01 -4.51
CA LEU A 12 -4.15 -4.07 -4.67
C LEU A 12 -2.88 -3.77 -3.87
N GLY A 13 -2.40 -2.53 -3.87
CA GLY A 13 -1.25 -2.11 -3.07
C GLY A 13 -1.47 -2.30 -1.56
N VAL A 14 -2.66 -1.96 -1.06
CA VAL A 14 -3.03 -2.17 0.35
C VAL A 14 -3.08 -3.66 0.69
N ILE A 15 -3.68 -4.49 -0.18
CA ILE A 15 -3.76 -5.95 0.02
C ILE A 15 -2.36 -6.57 0.07
N ILE A 16 -1.49 -6.21 -0.86
CA ILE A 16 -0.11 -6.73 -0.92
C ILE A 16 0.68 -6.30 0.34
N GLY A 17 0.60 -5.03 0.73
CA GLY A 17 1.26 -4.52 1.94
C GLY A 17 0.77 -5.24 3.20
N ALA A 18 -0.55 -5.41 3.34
CA ALA A 18 -1.16 -6.13 4.45
C ALA A 18 -0.76 -7.61 4.49
N PHE A 19 -0.67 -8.26 3.33
CA PHE A 19 -0.23 -9.66 3.23
C PHE A 19 1.24 -9.83 3.63
N VAL A 20 2.13 -8.95 3.15
CA VAL A 20 3.54 -8.95 3.58
C VAL A 20 3.66 -8.71 5.09
N LEU A 21 2.81 -7.83 5.65
CA LEU A 21 2.71 -7.61 7.08
C LEU A 21 2.11 -8.78 7.86
N SER A 22 1.32 -9.68 7.24
CA SER A 22 0.74 -10.84 7.92
C SER A 22 1.65 -12.07 7.90
N ILE A 23 2.62 -12.15 6.97
CA ILE A 23 3.55 -13.30 6.91
C ILE A 23 4.35 -13.39 8.22
N GLY A 24 4.11 -14.44 8.99
CA GLY A 24 4.92 -14.84 10.13
C GLY A 24 6.08 -15.69 9.63
N ASN A 25 7.28 -15.11 9.57
CA ASN A 25 8.49 -15.87 9.25
C ASN A 25 9.11 -16.38 10.56
N GLU A 26 8.58 -17.47 11.10
CA GLU A 26 9.00 -18.05 12.40
C GLU A 26 10.41 -18.63 12.40
N ASP A 27 10.99 -18.87 11.22
CA ASP A 27 12.36 -19.38 11.05
C ASP A 27 13.37 -18.28 10.69
N ALA A 28 12.92 -17.06 10.38
CA ALA A 28 13.83 -15.98 9.99
C ALA A 28 14.44 -15.26 11.20
N THR A 29 15.65 -14.72 11.03
CA THR A 29 16.29 -13.86 12.04
C THR A 29 15.45 -12.61 12.33
N PHE A 30 15.57 -12.06 13.54
CA PHE A 30 14.84 -10.84 13.93
C PHE A 30 14.99 -9.71 12.90
N GLN A 31 16.22 -9.51 12.41
CA GLN A 31 16.52 -8.48 11.43
C GLN A 31 15.77 -8.71 10.10
N ALA A 32 15.71 -9.95 9.61
CA ALA A 32 14.97 -10.27 8.41
C ALA A 32 13.45 -10.04 8.60
N ARG A 33 12.87 -10.49 9.73
CA ARG A 33 11.46 -10.22 10.04
C ARG A 33 11.18 -8.72 10.11
N PHE A 34 12.04 -7.98 10.80
CA PHE A 34 11.89 -6.54 10.97
C PHE A 34 11.91 -5.80 9.62
N ILE A 35 12.87 -6.13 8.75
CA ILE A 35 12.96 -5.56 7.40
C ILE A 35 11.73 -5.91 6.57
N THR A 36 11.27 -7.17 6.58
CA THR A 36 10.06 -7.58 5.85
C THR A 36 8.82 -6.81 6.31
N LYS A 37 8.64 -6.65 7.63
CA LYS A 37 7.52 -5.86 8.17
C LYS A 37 7.65 -4.37 7.78
N LEU A 38 8.85 -3.80 7.81
CA LEU A 38 9.12 -2.43 7.37
C LEU A 38 8.75 -2.22 5.89
N ILE A 39 9.11 -3.17 5.03
CA ILE A 39 8.75 -3.12 3.61
C ILE A 39 7.23 -3.18 3.44
N GLY A 40 6.56 -4.11 4.11
CA GLY A 40 5.09 -4.21 4.07
C GLY A 40 4.41 -2.92 4.53
N LEU A 41 4.95 -2.28 5.57
CA LEU A 41 4.46 -0.98 6.07
C LEU A 41 4.66 0.14 5.03
N LEU A 42 5.81 0.21 4.37
CA LEU A 42 6.08 1.19 3.32
C LEU A 42 5.11 1.05 2.14
N PHE A 43 4.81 -0.18 1.73
CA PHE A 43 3.80 -0.44 0.69
C PHE A 43 2.41 0.00 1.12
N LEU A 44 2.02 -0.28 2.36
CA LEU A 44 0.72 0.12 2.89
C LEU A 44 0.58 1.66 2.92
N ILE A 45 1.58 2.35 3.48
CA ILE A 45 1.60 3.81 3.55
C ILE A 45 1.62 4.41 2.14
N GLY A 46 2.48 3.89 1.24
CA GLY A 46 2.58 4.35 -0.14
C GLY A 46 1.26 4.22 -0.89
N ALA A 47 0.56 3.09 -0.73
CA ALA A 47 -0.75 2.88 -1.34
C ALA A 47 -1.81 3.86 -0.81
N VAL A 48 -1.86 4.08 0.51
CA VAL A 48 -2.80 5.03 1.13
C VAL A 48 -2.52 6.46 0.67
N VAL A 49 -1.26 6.90 0.72
CA VAL A 49 -0.85 8.25 0.29
C VAL A 49 -1.15 8.45 -1.20
N PHE A 50 -0.88 7.46 -2.04
CA PHE A 50 -1.17 7.51 -3.47
C PHE A 50 -2.67 7.67 -3.74
N VAL A 51 -3.51 6.88 -3.08
CA VAL A 51 -4.97 6.98 -3.21
C VAL A 51 -5.48 8.35 -2.73
N GLN A 52 -5.00 8.83 -1.59
CA GLN A 52 -5.36 10.16 -1.08
C GLN A 52 -4.92 11.30 -2.00
N TRP A 53 -3.70 11.22 -2.55
CA TRP A 53 -3.17 12.19 -3.50
C TRP A 53 -4.00 12.21 -4.78
N TYR A 54 -4.33 11.04 -5.33
CA TYR A 54 -5.14 10.91 -6.53
C TYR A 54 -6.56 11.48 -6.32
N TRP A 55 -7.20 11.17 -5.18
CA TRP A 55 -8.51 11.72 -4.85
C TRP A 55 -8.48 13.24 -4.74
N SER A 56 -7.42 13.79 -4.14
CA SER A 56 -7.20 15.25 -4.02
C SER A 56 -6.90 15.92 -5.35
N SER A 57 -6.33 15.20 -6.32
CA SER A 57 -6.11 15.68 -7.69
C SER A 57 -7.42 15.73 -8.48
N LEU A 58 -8.26 14.71 -8.37
CA LEU A 58 -9.60 14.69 -8.98
C LEU A 58 -10.50 15.82 -8.46
N LYS A 59 -10.46 16.08 -7.15
CA LYS A 59 -11.25 17.16 -6.54
C LYS A 59 -10.82 18.56 -7.00
N ARG A 60 -9.55 18.72 -7.41
CA ARG A 60 -9.00 19.97 -7.95
C ARG A 60 -9.22 20.14 -9.46
N GLY A 61 -9.33 19.07 -10.22
CA GLY A 61 -9.61 19.12 -11.67
C GLY A 61 -11.07 19.31 -12.06
N ASN A 62 -11.97 19.39 -11.08
CA ASN A 62 -13.42 19.56 -11.27
C ASN A 62 -13.92 20.94 -10.77
N GLN A 63 -13.00 21.87 -10.53
CA GLN A 63 -13.22 23.32 -10.34
C GLN A 63 -12.67 24.06 -11.56
#